data_AF-A0A529X9K5-F1
#
_entry.id   AF-A0A529X9K5-F1
#
_cell.length_a   1.000
_cell.length_b   1.000
_cell.length_c   1.000
_cell.angle_alpha   90.00
_cell.angle_beta   90.00
_cell.angle_gamma   90.00
#
_symmetry.space_group_name_H-M   'P 1'
#
loop_
_entity.id
_entity.type
_entity.pdbx_description
1 polymer ?
#
loop_
_entity_poly.entity_id
_entity_poly.type
_entity_poly.pdbx_seq_one_letter_code
_entity_poly.pdbx_strand_id
1 'polypeptide(L)'
;MHHSLSVPIKTVHRPTTNVYEEFSCSRIAKLSGASDNGNVVEFGRYLDQTYDVVQPRKLFDVVVAFAQQFDYSWAAYVPLAYTTSEPLRGAPATMLNYPNEWQKRYRDRGYGKVDPLINKTKHRLGALRWTDVYADANTTESERRIFDEAATFGLRSGITVPLHGPNGSFATVSFAKCTDHEIPGKIITLLELAARHFHLRIDAFGRKGFIGPARSLSAREKECIQWVAKGKSSTDIGVILGISGNTVDFHLKNSMRKLGCGSRTVAVVNALKSGIIDA
;
A
#
# COMPACT_ATOMS: atom_id res chain seq x y z
N MET A 1 28.45 15.47 80.08
CA MET A 1 27.14 16.13 80.06
C MET A 1 26.93 16.74 78.68
N HIS A 2 26.09 16.12 77.84
CA HIS A 2 25.09 16.79 77.01
C HIS A 2 24.32 15.72 76.23
N HIS A 3 23.00 15.77 76.39
CA HIS A 3 21.96 15.00 75.72
C HIS A 3 22.09 14.94 74.19
N SER A 4 21.55 13.89 73.57
CA SER A 4 20.41 14.07 72.66
C SER A 4 19.69 12.77 72.32
N LEU A 5 18.37 12.91 72.24
CA LEU A 5 17.32 11.92 72.07
C LEU A 5 17.21 11.45 70.60
N SER A 6 16.71 10.22 70.45
CA SER A 6 16.34 9.56 69.20
C SER A 6 15.14 10.21 68.49
N VAL A 7 15.15 10.24 67.16
CA VAL A 7 13.95 10.22 66.30
C VAL A 7 14.24 9.30 65.08
N PRO A 8 13.33 8.39 64.68
CA PRO A 8 13.62 7.35 63.69
C PRO A 8 13.35 7.79 62.23
N ILE A 9 14.21 7.34 61.30
CA ILE A 9 14.00 7.47 59.85
C ILE A 9 13.18 6.27 59.38
N LYS A 10 11.95 6.51 58.90
CA LYS A 10 11.12 5.50 58.23
C LYS A 10 11.75 5.10 56.89
N THR A 11 12.22 3.86 56.77
CA THR A 11 12.56 3.26 55.48
C THR A 11 11.29 2.70 54.85
N VAL A 12 10.83 3.33 53.77
CA VAL A 12 9.72 2.84 52.94
C VAL A 12 10.23 1.68 52.11
N HIS A 13 9.82 0.45 52.42
CA HIS A 13 9.96 -0.69 51.52
C HIS A 13 8.94 -0.55 50.39
N ARG A 14 9.41 -0.22 49.17
CA ARG A 14 8.65 -0.48 47.94
C ARG A 14 8.86 -1.95 47.56
N PRO A 15 7.82 -2.76 47.38
CA PRO A 15 7.98 -4.05 46.72
C PRO A 15 8.30 -3.78 45.24
N THR A 16 9.41 -4.33 44.76
CA THR A 16 9.70 -4.48 43.33
C THR A 16 8.73 -5.51 42.76
N THR A 17 7.56 -5.08 42.28
CA THR A 17 6.72 -5.91 41.44
C THR A 17 7.35 -5.99 40.06
N ASN A 18 7.87 -7.18 39.74
CA ASN A 18 8.38 -7.55 38.44
C ASN A 18 7.19 -7.66 37.46
N VAL A 19 6.97 -6.64 36.63
CA VAL A 19 5.78 -6.51 35.74
C VAL A 19 5.86 -7.44 34.50
N TYR A 20 6.78 -8.41 34.47
CA TYR A 20 7.06 -9.20 33.27
C TYR A 20 6.45 -10.61 33.24
N GLU A 21 5.70 -11.05 34.27
CA GLU A 21 5.15 -12.43 34.31
C GLU A 21 3.64 -12.58 34.05
N GLU A 22 2.88 -11.50 33.83
CA GLU A 22 1.41 -11.59 33.69
C GLU A 22 0.86 -11.70 32.25
N PHE A 23 1.70 -11.86 31.23
CA PHE A 23 1.24 -12.16 29.86
C PHE A 23 1.36 -13.66 29.55
N SER A 24 0.71 -14.50 30.35
CA SER A 24 0.59 -15.93 30.06
C SER A 24 -0.33 -16.15 28.85
N CYS A 25 0.15 -16.92 27.86
CA CYS A 25 -0.56 -17.39 26.64
C CYS A 25 -1.90 -18.11 26.90
N SER A 26 -2.29 -18.32 28.16
CA SER A 26 -3.53 -18.97 28.58
C SER A 26 -4.80 -18.16 28.31
N ARG A 27 -4.73 -16.81 28.20
CA ARG A 27 -5.92 -15.99 27.86
C ARG A 27 -6.35 -16.08 26.40
N ILE A 28 -5.45 -16.46 25.48
CA ILE A 28 -5.77 -16.60 24.05
C ILE A 28 -6.68 -17.82 23.79
N ALA A 29 -6.57 -18.87 24.63
CA ALA A 29 -7.32 -20.10 24.46
C ALA A 29 -8.84 -19.97 24.78
N LYS A 30 -9.29 -18.87 25.40
CA LYS A 30 -10.70 -18.68 25.81
C LYS A 30 -11.54 -17.81 24.86
N LEU A 31 -11.03 -17.46 23.67
CA LEU A 31 -11.79 -16.75 22.63
C LEU A 31 -12.63 -17.68 21.73
N SER A 32 -12.83 -18.94 22.11
CA SER A 32 -13.65 -19.89 21.34
C SER A 32 -15.15 -19.68 21.58
N GLY A 33 -15.69 -18.59 21.05
CA GLY A 33 -17.10 -18.47 20.68
C GLY A 33 -17.29 -19.10 19.31
N ALA A 34 -17.53 -20.40 19.28
CA ALA A 34 -17.65 -21.18 18.05
C ALA A 34 -18.97 -20.91 17.32
N SER A 35 -18.89 -20.18 16.21
CA SER A 35 -19.76 -20.39 15.04
C SER A 35 -19.13 -19.99 13.68
N ASP A 36 -17.86 -19.57 13.63
CA ASP A 36 -17.29 -18.95 12.42
C ASP A 36 -15.79 -19.28 12.21
N ASN A 37 -15.39 -20.49 12.61
CA ASN A 37 -14.01 -21.01 12.48
C ASN A 37 -13.62 -21.31 11.02
N GLY A 38 -14.58 -21.60 10.14
CA GLY A 38 -14.31 -21.97 8.74
C GLY A 38 -13.51 -20.89 8.01
N ASN A 39 -13.94 -19.64 8.12
CA ASN A 39 -13.32 -18.50 7.44
C ASN A 39 -11.85 -18.25 7.87
N VAL A 40 -11.53 -18.47 9.15
CA VAL A 40 -10.17 -18.31 9.67
C VAL A 40 -9.26 -19.43 9.18
N VAL A 41 -9.78 -20.66 9.15
CA VAL A 41 -9.05 -21.82 8.61
C VAL A 41 -8.81 -21.65 7.11
N GLU A 42 -9.80 -21.20 6.35
CA GLU A 42 -9.63 -20.90 4.92
C GLU A 42 -8.57 -19.83 4.67
N PHE A 43 -8.57 -18.76 5.47
CA PHE A 43 -7.54 -17.72 5.36
C PHE A 43 -6.14 -18.26 5.70
N GLY A 44 -6.02 -19.12 6.71
CA GLY A 44 -4.77 -19.82 7.02
C GLY A 44 -4.27 -20.65 5.83
N ARG A 45 -5.14 -21.46 5.21
CA ARG A 45 -4.78 -22.24 4.02
C ARG A 45 -4.38 -21.36 2.84
N TYR A 46 -5.06 -20.22 2.64
CA TYR A 46 -4.65 -19.24 1.66
C TYR A 46 -3.21 -18.75 1.90
N LEU A 47 -2.85 -18.39 3.14
CA LEU A 47 -1.49 -17.97 3.46
C LEU A 47 -0.48 -19.07 3.14
N ASP A 48 -0.74 -20.32 3.56
CA ASP A 48 0.13 -21.47 3.31
C ASP A 48 0.37 -21.69 1.81
N GLN A 49 -0.69 -21.62 0.99
CA GLN A 49 -0.63 -21.79 -0.45
C GLN A 49 0.20 -20.72 -1.18
N THR A 50 0.47 -19.57 -0.55
CA THR A 50 1.21 -18.47 -1.19
C THR A 50 2.73 -18.53 -0.96
N TYR A 51 3.22 -19.28 0.02
CA TYR A 51 4.64 -19.24 0.46
C TYR A 51 5.61 -19.71 -0.62
N ASP A 52 5.28 -20.81 -1.30
CA ASP A 52 6.14 -21.42 -2.32
C ASP A 52 5.87 -20.93 -3.74
N VAL A 53 4.91 -20.01 -3.90
CA VAL A 53 4.57 -19.48 -5.22
C VAL A 53 5.62 -18.46 -5.63
N VAL A 54 6.31 -18.75 -6.74
CA VAL A 54 7.38 -17.91 -7.30
C VAL A 54 6.97 -17.14 -8.56
N GLN A 55 5.74 -17.33 -9.04
CA GLN A 55 5.22 -16.71 -10.26
C GLN A 55 4.05 -15.76 -9.92
N PRO A 56 4.10 -14.47 -10.29
CA PRO A 56 3.04 -13.51 -10.01
C PRO A 56 1.64 -13.95 -10.47
N ARG A 57 1.55 -14.58 -11.65
CA ARG A 57 0.26 -15.05 -12.17
C ARG A 57 -0.34 -16.18 -11.34
N LYS A 58 0.47 -17.18 -10.96
CA LYS A 58 0.01 -18.26 -10.07
C LYS A 58 -0.44 -17.72 -8.71
N LEU A 59 0.25 -16.70 -8.21
CA LEU A 59 -0.13 -16.05 -6.96
C LEU A 59 -1.48 -15.32 -7.10
N PHE A 60 -1.73 -14.71 -8.25
CA PHE A 60 -3.02 -14.10 -8.57
C PHE A 60 -4.13 -15.15 -8.63
N ASP A 61 -3.85 -16.31 -9.23
CA ASP A 61 -4.82 -17.41 -9.29
C ASP A 61 -5.16 -17.94 -7.88
N VAL A 62 -4.21 -17.95 -6.92
CA VAL A 62 -4.46 -18.33 -5.52
C VAL A 62 -5.38 -17.34 -4.80
N VAL A 63 -5.19 -16.01 -4.98
CA VAL A 63 -6.09 -15.02 -4.36
C VAL A 63 -7.48 -15.02 -5.00
N VAL A 64 -7.58 -15.32 -6.30
CA VAL A 64 -8.87 -15.57 -6.97
C VAL A 64 -9.56 -16.78 -6.38
N ALA A 65 -8.85 -17.90 -6.22
CA ALA A 65 -9.42 -19.12 -5.65
C ALA A 65 -9.92 -18.92 -4.21
N PHE A 66 -9.18 -18.15 -3.40
CA PHE A 66 -9.63 -17.75 -2.07
C PHE A 66 -10.93 -16.92 -2.13
N ALA A 67 -10.99 -15.91 -3.00
CA ALA A 67 -12.18 -15.06 -3.13
C ALA A 67 -13.42 -15.84 -3.60
N GLN A 68 -13.23 -16.86 -4.44
CA GLN A 68 -14.31 -17.74 -4.92
C GLN A 68 -14.98 -18.54 -3.79
N GLN A 69 -14.29 -18.80 -2.68
CA GLN A 69 -14.90 -19.45 -1.51
C GLN A 69 -15.99 -18.58 -0.85
N PHE A 70 -16.05 -17.30 -1.19
CA PHE A 70 -17.04 -16.33 -0.71
C PHE A 70 -17.92 -15.78 -1.83
N ASP A 71 -18.08 -16.53 -2.94
CA ASP A 71 -18.86 -16.17 -4.13
C ASP A 71 -18.32 -15.00 -4.98
N TYR A 72 -17.04 -14.65 -4.83
CA TYR A 72 -16.38 -13.67 -5.69
C TYR A 72 -15.66 -14.35 -6.85
N SER A 73 -16.39 -14.56 -7.94
CA SER A 73 -15.89 -15.21 -9.15
C SER A 73 -14.82 -14.40 -9.88
N TRP A 74 -14.80 -13.08 -9.67
CA TRP A 74 -14.01 -12.15 -10.44
C TRP A 74 -13.04 -11.37 -9.55
N ALA A 75 -11.80 -11.21 -10.02
CA ALA A 75 -10.82 -10.32 -9.43
C ALA A 75 -10.05 -9.54 -10.51
N ALA A 76 -9.60 -8.35 -10.13
CA ALA A 76 -8.70 -7.52 -10.94
C ALA A 76 -7.66 -6.85 -10.04
N TYR A 77 -6.38 -7.12 -10.31
CA TYR A 77 -5.24 -6.40 -9.76
C TYR A 77 -4.72 -5.38 -10.78
N VAL A 78 -4.78 -4.11 -10.42
CA VAL A 78 -4.40 -2.99 -11.30
C VAL A 78 -3.33 -2.14 -10.59
N PRO A 79 -2.05 -2.28 -10.95
CA PRO A 79 -1.01 -1.36 -10.50
C PRO A 79 -1.17 -0.01 -11.21
N LEU A 80 -1.10 1.07 -10.45
CA LEU A 80 -1.32 2.44 -10.88
C LEU A 80 -0.05 3.25 -10.59
N ALA A 81 0.62 3.72 -11.64
CA ALA A 81 1.77 4.60 -11.49
C ALA A 81 1.30 6.01 -11.10
N TYR A 82 1.82 6.56 -10.00
CA TYR A 82 1.45 7.91 -9.57
C TYR A 82 2.07 9.03 -10.43
N THR A 83 3.18 8.79 -11.15
CA THR A 83 3.96 9.93 -11.68
C THR A 83 4.90 9.66 -12.87
N THR A 84 4.88 8.50 -13.52
CA THR A 84 5.75 8.27 -14.70
C THR A 84 4.92 7.96 -15.94
N SER A 85 5.13 8.75 -16.98
CA SER A 85 4.58 8.58 -18.33
C SER A 85 5.07 7.29 -19.01
N GLU A 86 6.04 6.61 -18.42
CA GLU A 86 6.48 5.27 -18.78
C GLU A 86 6.26 4.33 -17.60
N PRO A 87 5.67 3.14 -17.79
CA PRO A 87 5.65 2.13 -16.75
C PRO A 87 7.10 1.86 -16.31
N LEU A 88 7.37 1.96 -15.01
CA LEU A 88 8.64 1.55 -14.44
C LEU A 88 8.97 0.16 -15.00
N ARG A 89 10.12 0.01 -15.69
CA ARG A 89 10.58 -1.30 -16.19
C ARG A 89 10.55 -2.30 -15.03
N GLY A 90 9.66 -3.29 -15.07
CA GLY A 90 9.48 -4.27 -13.98
C GLY A 90 8.31 -4.00 -13.02
N ALA A 91 7.48 -2.99 -13.28
CA ALA A 91 6.19 -2.83 -12.59
C ALA A 91 5.35 -4.11 -12.75
N PRO A 92 4.58 -4.52 -11.72
CA PRO A 92 3.71 -5.67 -11.84
C PRO A 92 2.77 -5.50 -13.04
N ALA A 93 2.54 -6.57 -13.79
CA ALA A 93 1.54 -6.53 -14.85
C ALA A 93 0.13 -6.46 -14.24
N THR A 94 -0.78 -5.76 -14.90
CA THR A 94 -2.22 -5.87 -14.62
C THR A 94 -2.64 -7.33 -14.77
N MET A 95 -3.34 -7.86 -13.78
CA MET A 95 -3.85 -9.23 -13.78
C MET A 95 -5.33 -9.20 -13.48
N LEU A 96 -6.14 -9.84 -14.30
CA LEU A 96 -7.58 -9.92 -14.09
C LEU A 96 -8.14 -11.19 -14.71
N ASN A 97 -9.25 -11.67 -14.18
CA ASN A 97 -10.02 -12.77 -14.74
C ASN A 97 -11.44 -12.34 -15.20
N TYR A 98 -11.71 -11.03 -15.29
CA TYR A 98 -13.02 -10.52 -15.73
C TYR A 98 -13.40 -11.03 -17.13
N PRO A 99 -14.70 -11.08 -17.49
CA PRO A 99 -15.15 -11.46 -18.82
C PRO A 99 -14.42 -10.68 -19.93
N ASN A 100 -13.89 -11.39 -20.93
CA ASN A 100 -13.09 -10.80 -22.01
C ASN A 100 -13.82 -9.66 -22.74
N GLU A 101 -15.13 -9.79 -22.92
CA GLU A 101 -15.97 -8.77 -23.55
C GLU A 101 -16.03 -7.48 -22.72
N TRP A 102 -16.14 -7.60 -21.40
CA TRP A 102 -16.06 -6.45 -20.50
C TRP A 102 -14.67 -5.80 -20.55
N GLN A 103 -13.60 -6.60 -20.53
CA GLN A 103 -12.24 -6.07 -20.64
C GLN A 103 -12.03 -5.28 -21.94
N LYS A 104 -12.57 -5.79 -23.05
CA LYS A 104 -12.54 -5.10 -24.36
C LYS A 104 -13.32 -3.80 -24.29
N ARG A 105 -14.56 -3.83 -23.81
CA ARG A 105 -15.40 -2.62 -23.68
C ARG A 105 -14.75 -1.56 -22.81
N TYR A 106 -14.19 -1.96 -21.67
CA TYR A 106 -13.50 -1.06 -20.75
C TYR A 106 -12.32 -0.33 -21.40
N ARG A 107 -11.54 -1.04 -22.23
CA ARG A 107 -10.45 -0.43 -23.01
C ARG A 107 -10.97 0.48 -24.12
N ASP A 108 -11.90 0.00 -24.95
CA ASP A 108 -12.41 0.73 -26.11
C ASP A 108 -13.10 2.04 -25.70
N ARG A 109 -13.76 2.05 -24.54
CA ARG A 109 -14.41 3.24 -23.95
C ARG A 109 -13.45 4.13 -23.16
N GLY A 110 -12.21 3.69 -22.91
CA GLY A 110 -11.23 4.44 -22.14
C GLY A 110 -11.60 4.63 -20.66
N TYR A 111 -12.36 3.70 -20.07
CA TYR A 111 -12.90 3.85 -18.71
C TYR A 111 -11.82 3.99 -17.63
N GLY A 112 -10.61 3.46 -17.83
CA GLY A 112 -9.51 3.62 -16.87
C GLY A 112 -9.16 5.07 -16.51
N LYS A 113 -9.54 6.06 -17.33
CA LYS A 113 -9.33 7.49 -17.06
C LYS A 113 -10.41 8.12 -16.19
N VAL A 114 -11.61 7.55 -16.20
CA VAL A 114 -12.83 8.12 -15.59
C VAL A 114 -13.47 7.19 -14.56
N ASP A 115 -12.86 6.03 -14.28
CA ASP A 115 -13.37 5.06 -13.33
C ASP A 115 -13.40 5.65 -11.91
N PRO A 116 -14.59 5.78 -11.30
CA PRO A 116 -14.73 6.38 -9.98
C PRO A 116 -14.08 5.52 -8.89
N LEU A 117 -13.96 4.20 -9.07
CA LEU A 117 -13.27 3.32 -8.13
C LEU A 117 -11.79 3.68 -8.06
N ILE A 118 -11.17 3.97 -9.21
CA ILE A 118 -9.75 4.36 -9.27
C ILE A 118 -9.53 5.71 -8.59
N ASN A 119 -10.41 6.68 -8.82
CA ASN A 119 -10.23 8.00 -8.21
C ASN A 119 -10.49 7.99 -6.70
N LYS A 120 -11.58 7.34 -6.26
CA LYS A 120 -12.00 7.32 -4.85
C LYS A 120 -11.11 6.46 -3.96
N THR A 121 -10.36 5.51 -4.51
CA THR A 121 -9.42 4.66 -3.73
C THR A 121 -8.07 5.34 -3.44
N LYS A 122 -7.64 6.33 -4.23
CA LYS A 122 -6.29 6.96 -4.15
C LYS A 122 -5.89 7.47 -2.77
N HIS A 123 -6.84 7.88 -1.94
CA HIS A 123 -6.58 8.50 -0.64
C HIS A 123 -7.24 7.73 0.50
N ARG A 124 -7.61 6.47 0.27
CA ARG A 124 -8.26 5.62 1.28
C ARG A 124 -7.34 4.51 1.74
N LEU A 125 -7.55 4.11 3.00
CA LEU A 125 -6.88 2.98 3.61
C LEU A 125 -7.69 1.68 3.50
N GLY A 126 -9.02 1.75 3.71
CA GLY A 126 -9.92 0.58 3.70
C GLY A 126 -10.60 0.34 2.36
N ALA A 127 -11.18 -0.86 2.20
CA ALA A 127 -11.92 -1.24 1.02
C ALA A 127 -13.15 -0.33 0.78
N LEU A 128 -13.47 -0.13 -0.49
CA LEU A 128 -14.68 0.55 -0.95
C LEU A 128 -15.66 -0.47 -1.51
N ARG A 129 -16.93 -0.41 -1.09
CA ARG A 129 -18.00 -1.17 -1.74
C ARG A 129 -18.42 -0.44 -3.01
N TRP A 130 -18.67 -1.19 -4.08
CA TRP A 130 -19.11 -0.61 -5.35
C TRP A 130 -20.49 0.06 -5.20
N THR A 131 -21.36 -0.52 -4.38
CA THR A 131 -22.69 0.03 -4.03
C THR A 131 -22.60 1.40 -3.40
N ASP A 132 -21.64 1.61 -2.48
CA ASP A 132 -21.46 2.90 -1.80
C ASP A 132 -20.97 3.96 -2.78
N VAL A 133 -20.10 3.57 -3.72
CA VAL A 133 -19.62 4.46 -4.78
C VAL A 133 -20.74 4.80 -5.76
N TYR A 134 -21.58 3.84 -6.14
CA TYR A 134 -22.72 4.07 -7.02
C TYR A 134 -23.76 5.02 -6.40
N ALA A 135 -24.05 4.85 -5.09
CA ALA A 135 -25.03 5.62 -4.35
C ALA A 135 -24.53 7.03 -3.91
N ASP A 136 -23.23 7.28 -3.96
CA ASP A 136 -22.65 8.58 -3.61
C ASP A 136 -23.19 9.70 -4.53
N ALA A 137 -23.67 10.78 -3.91
CA ALA A 137 -24.22 11.94 -4.60
C ALA A 137 -23.21 12.62 -5.55
N ASN A 138 -21.92 12.49 -5.27
CA ASN A 138 -20.85 13.05 -6.10
C ASN A 138 -20.46 12.15 -7.28
N THR A 139 -21.03 10.95 -7.38
CA THR A 139 -20.83 10.09 -8.56
C THR A 139 -21.72 10.59 -9.70
N THR A 140 -21.12 10.87 -10.83
CA THR A 140 -21.81 11.35 -12.03
C THR A 140 -22.56 10.22 -12.73
N GLU A 141 -23.53 10.59 -13.59
CA GLU A 141 -24.26 9.60 -14.39
C GLU A 141 -23.35 8.83 -15.37
N SER A 142 -22.33 9.50 -15.91
CA SER A 142 -21.31 8.85 -16.75
C SER A 142 -20.47 7.83 -15.98
N GLU A 143 -20.20 8.08 -14.70
CA GLU A 143 -19.48 7.16 -13.82
C GLU A 143 -20.38 5.99 -13.40
N ARG A 144 -21.67 6.23 -13.10
CA ARG A 144 -22.65 5.17 -12.80
C ARG A 144 -22.81 4.18 -13.95
N ARG A 145 -22.82 4.68 -15.19
CA ARG A 145 -22.89 3.86 -16.40
C ARG A 145 -21.81 2.78 -16.47
N ILE A 146 -20.63 3.01 -15.91
CA ILE A 146 -19.54 2.00 -15.88
C ILE A 146 -19.99 0.78 -15.09
N PHE A 147 -20.67 0.97 -13.95
CA PHE A 147 -21.23 -0.12 -13.14
C PHE A 147 -22.39 -0.80 -13.85
N ASP A 148 -23.29 -0.02 -14.45
CA ASP A 148 -24.45 -0.58 -15.17
C ASP A 148 -24.00 -1.47 -16.34
N GLU A 149 -23.02 -1.01 -17.11
CA GLU A 149 -22.46 -1.81 -18.19
C GLU A 149 -21.71 -3.04 -17.67
N ALA A 150 -20.92 -2.91 -16.60
CA ALA A 150 -20.23 -4.04 -15.97
C ALA A 150 -21.21 -5.12 -15.47
N ALA A 151 -22.35 -4.71 -14.91
CA ALA A 151 -23.41 -5.58 -14.43
C ALA A 151 -24.00 -6.45 -15.54
N THR A 152 -24.06 -5.95 -16.79
CA THR A 152 -24.51 -6.75 -17.95
C THR A 152 -23.58 -7.93 -18.28
N PHE A 153 -22.34 -7.91 -17.80
CA PHE A 153 -21.38 -9.00 -17.91
C PHE A 153 -21.23 -9.81 -16.62
N GLY A 154 -22.10 -9.60 -15.64
CA GLY A 154 -22.07 -10.35 -14.37
C GLY A 154 -21.12 -9.80 -13.31
N LEU A 155 -20.58 -8.59 -13.49
CA LEU A 155 -19.83 -7.86 -12.44
C LEU A 155 -20.79 -6.90 -11.74
N ARG A 156 -21.69 -7.43 -10.92
CA ARG A 156 -22.83 -6.69 -10.38
C ARG A 156 -22.50 -5.90 -9.12
N SER A 157 -21.84 -6.54 -8.16
CA SER A 157 -21.38 -5.90 -6.93
C SER A 157 -19.99 -6.39 -6.55
N GLY A 158 -19.32 -5.65 -5.67
CA GLY A 158 -17.94 -5.96 -5.31
C GLY A 158 -17.35 -5.00 -4.30
N ILE A 159 -16.08 -5.25 -3.99
CA ILE A 159 -15.23 -4.34 -3.24
C ILE A 159 -13.97 -4.01 -4.04
N THR A 160 -13.40 -2.83 -3.81
CA THR A 160 -12.07 -2.47 -4.29
C THR A 160 -11.20 -2.07 -3.11
N VAL A 161 -10.07 -2.75 -2.98
CA VAL A 161 -9.08 -2.57 -1.91
C VAL A 161 -7.94 -1.68 -2.42
N PRO A 162 -7.71 -0.51 -1.82
CA PRO A 162 -6.52 0.30 -2.11
C PRO A 162 -5.27 -0.35 -1.50
N LEU A 163 -4.20 -0.43 -2.29
CA LEU A 163 -2.94 -1.05 -1.91
C LEU A 163 -1.81 -0.04 -2.12
N HIS A 164 -1.45 0.65 -1.03
CA HIS A 164 -0.33 1.58 -1.01
C HIS A 164 0.95 0.85 -0.61
N GLY A 165 2.04 1.16 -1.31
CA GLY A 165 3.36 0.61 -1.02
C GLY A 165 4.43 1.68 -0.90
N PRO A 166 5.69 1.27 -0.67
CA PRO A 166 6.82 2.18 -0.55
C PRO A 166 6.93 3.11 -1.77
N ASN A 167 7.56 4.26 -1.57
CA ASN A 167 7.90 5.18 -2.65
C ASN A 167 6.68 5.70 -3.43
N GLY A 168 5.54 5.79 -2.75
CA GLY A 168 4.27 6.19 -3.34
C GLY A 168 3.81 5.23 -4.44
N SER A 169 4.14 3.93 -4.38
CA SER A 169 3.53 2.95 -5.28
C SER A 169 2.08 2.72 -4.91
N PHE A 170 1.22 2.50 -5.90
CA PHE A 170 -0.19 2.20 -5.65
C PHE A 170 -0.72 1.15 -6.60
N ALA A 171 -1.60 0.33 -6.07
CA ALA A 171 -2.37 -0.62 -6.83
C ALA A 171 -3.76 -0.74 -6.23
N THR A 172 -4.66 -1.38 -6.96
CA THR A 172 -5.95 -1.82 -6.45
C THR A 172 -6.11 -3.31 -6.68
N VAL A 173 -6.81 -3.97 -5.76
CA VAL A 173 -7.45 -5.26 -6.03
C VAL A 173 -8.95 -5.06 -5.94
N SER A 174 -9.66 -5.35 -7.01
CA SER A 174 -11.12 -5.43 -7.02
C SER A 174 -11.54 -6.89 -6.97
N PHE A 175 -12.52 -7.21 -6.14
CA PHE A 175 -13.23 -8.49 -6.14
C PHE A 175 -14.69 -8.23 -6.48
N ALA A 176 -15.24 -8.97 -7.44
CA ALA A 176 -16.61 -8.81 -7.88
C ALA A 176 -17.37 -10.14 -7.92
N LYS A 177 -18.67 -10.04 -7.71
CA LYS A 177 -19.63 -11.14 -7.72
C LYS A 177 -20.81 -10.84 -8.64
N CYS A 178 -21.54 -11.88 -9.01
CA CYS A 178 -22.68 -11.80 -9.92
C CYS A 178 -24.02 -11.49 -9.22
N THR A 179 -24.03 -11.30 -7.91
CA THR A 179 -25.25 -11.03 -7.11
C THR A 179 -25.17 -9.66 -6.45
N ASP A 180 -26.31 -9.05 -6.14
CA ASP A 180 -26.40 -7.77 -5.42
C ASP A 180 -26.57 -7.92 -3.90
N HIS A 181 -26.37 -9.14 -3.37
CA HIS A 181 -26.47 -9.39 -1.92
C HIS A 181 -25.51 -8.51 -1.12
N GLU A 182 -25.95 -8.08 0.06
CA GLU A 182 -25.10 -7.35 1.00
C GLU A 182 -23.80 -8.12 1.26
N ILE A 183 -22.71 -7.37 1.42
CA ILE A 183 -21.39 -7.93 1.68
C ILE A 183 -21.12 -7.86 3.19
N PRO A 184 -21.09 -8.99 3.91
CA PRO A 184 -20.85 -8.99 5.35
C PRO A 184 -19.50 -8.36 5.68
N GLY A 185 -19.44 -7.53 6.72
CA GLY A 185 -18.21 -6.80 7.10
C GLY A 185 -17.01 -7.72 7.30
N LYS A 186 -17.21 -8.92 7.87
CA LYS A 186 -16.16 -9.93 8.05
C LYS A 186 -15.54 -10.38 6.72
N ILE A 187 -16.35 -10.59 5.68
CA ILE A 187 -15.86 -11.00 4.35
C ILE A 187 -15.07 -9.87 3.70
N ILE A 188 -15.51 -8.61 3.87
CA ILE A 188 -14.72 -7.44 3.43
C ILE A 188 -13.34 -7.48 4.07
N THR A 189 -13.27 -7.65 5.40
CA THR A 189 -11.99 -7.73 6.11
C THR A 189 -11.09 -8.85 5.59
N LEU A 190 -11.64 -10.06 5.38
CA LEU A 190 -10.87 -11.20 4.88
C LEU A 190 -10.31 -10.97 3.47
N LEU A 191 -11.14 -10.49 2.55
CA LEU A 191 -10.70 -10.15 1.20
C LEU A 191 -9.69 -9.00 1.20
N GLU A 192 -9.85 -8.01 2.08
CA GLU A 192 -8.92 -6.90 2.24
C GLU A 192 -7.54 -7.38 2.74
N LEU A 193 -7.51 -8.28 3.71
CA LEU A 193 -6.28 -8.90 4.21
C LEU A 193 -5.61 -9.77 3.15
N ALA A 194 -6.39 -10.58 2.42
CA ALA A 194 -5.88 -11.39 1.31
C ALA A 194 -5.29 -10.53 0.19
N ALA A 195 -5.97 -9.45 -0.21
CA ALA A 195 -5.45 -8.50 -1.20
C ALA A 195 -4.13 -7.85 -0.76
N ARG A 196 -4.02 -7.47 0.52
CA ARG A 196 -2.77 -6.89 1.06
C ARG A 196 -1.64 -7.91 1.10
N HIS A 197 -1.91 -9.12 1.57
CA HIS A 197 -0.93 -10.20 1.57
C HIS A 197 -0.44 -10.51 0.15
N PHE A 198 -1.37 -10.65 -0.79
CA PHE A 198 -1.08 -10.78 -2.21
C PHE A 198 -0.16 -9.66 -2.72
N HIS A 199 -0.46 -8.40 -2.42
CA HIS A 199 0.33 -7.26 -2.87
C HIS A 199 1.76 -7.26 -2.29
N LEU A 200 1.90 -7.59 -0.99
CA LEU A 200 3.21 -7.71 -0.35
C LEU A 200 4.09 -8.77 -1.02
N ARG A 201 3.48 -9.89 -1.41
CA ARG A 201 4.15 -10.97 -2.16
C ARG A 201 4.51 -10.53 -3.58
N ILE A 202 3.64 -9.77 -4.26
CA ILE A 202 3.93 -9.18 -5.58
C ILE A 202 5.14 -8.23 -5.53
N ASP A 203 5.17 -7.34 -4.55
CA ASP A 203 6.26 -6.39 -4.36
C ASP A 203 7.61 -7.10 -4.07
N ALA A 204 7.57 -8.24 -3.37
CA ALA A 204 8.76 -9.07 -3.15
C ALA A 204 9.36 -9.64 -4.46
N PHE A 205 8.56 -9.90 -5.50
CA PHE A 205 9.09 -10.28 -6.82
C PHE A 205 9.80 -9.11 -7.50
N GLY A 206 9.24 -7.90 -7.38
CA GLY A 206 9.86 -6.67 -7.90
C GLY A 206 11.23 -6.44 -7.27
N ARG A 207 11.35 -6.47 -5.94
CA ARG A 207 12.63 -6.23 -5.25
C ARG A 207 13.78 -7.16 -5.69
N LYS A 208 13.51 -8.42 -6.01
CA LYS A 208 14.54 -9.38 -6.49
C LYS A 208 15.10 -9.03 -7.88
N GLY A 209 14.36 -8.27 -8.70
CA GLY A 209 14.80 -7.81 -10.02
C GLY A 209 15.33 -6.37 -10.07
N PHE A 210 15.30 -5.63 -8.95
CA PHE A 210 15.43 -4.18 -8.92
C PHE A 210 16.65 -3.61 -8.18
N ILE A 211 17.70 -4.40 -7.93
CA ILE A 211 19.01 -3.81 -7.64
C ILE A 211 19.64 -3.37 -8.98
N GLY A 212 19.00 -2.42 -9.64
CA GLY A 212 19.56 -1.72 -10.79
C GLY A 212 20.42 -0.57 -10.27
N PRO A 213 21.73 -0.51 -10.57
CA PRO A 213 22.62 0.57 -10.13
C PRO A 213 22.30 1.96 -10.74
N ALA A 214 21.21 2.09 -11.50
CA ALA A 214 20.96 3.23 -12.37
C ALA A 214 20.14 4.39 -11.76
N ARG A 215 19.62 4.27 -10.53
CA ARG A 215 18.75 5.32 -9.92
C ARG A 215 19.09 5.75 -8.50
N SER A 216 20.15 5.21 -7.89
CA SER A 216 20.60 5.69 -6.59
C SER A 216 21.41 6.97 -6.73
N LEU A 217 20.98 8.04 -6.05
CA LEU A 217 21.82 9.21 -5.84
C LEU A 217 23.07 8.83 -5.04
N SER A 218 24.20 9.47 -5.33
CA SER A 218 25.37 9.38 -4.45
C SER A 218 25.07 10.02 -3.09
N ALA A 219 25.89 9.72 -2.07
CA ALA A 219 25.73 10.35 -0.75
C ALA A 219 25.71 11.89 -0.84
N ARG A 220 26.62 12.48 -1.63
CA ARG A 220 26.68 13.94 -1.84
C ARG A 220 25.50 14.49 -2.63
N GLU A 221 25.04 13.76 -3.66
CA GLU A 221 23.84 14.13 -4.40
C GLU A 221 22.60 14.12 -3.51
N LYS A 222 22.49 13.14 -2.60
CA LYS A 222 21.42 13.01 -1.61
C LYS A 222 21.47 14.15 -0.57
N GLU A 223 22.64 14.44 0.01
CA GLU A 223 22.84 15.56 0.94
C GLU A 223 22.45 16.89 0.31
N CYS A 224 22.94 17.19 -0.90
CA CYS A 224 22.60 18.42 -1.61
C CYS A 224 21.09 18.54 -1.84
N ILE A 225 20.43 17.49 -2.36
CA ILE A 225 18.98 17.50 -2.57
C ILE A 225 18.20 17.67 -1.26
N GLN A 226 18.68 17.08 -0.15
CA GLN A 226 18.00 17.18 1.13
C GLN A 226 18.06 18.59 1.73
N TRP A 227 19.17 19.32 1.52
CA TRP A 227 19.23 20.73 1.90
C TRP A 227 18.40 21.63 0.98
N VAL A 228 18.27 21.30 -0.31
CA VAL A 228 17.32 21.99 -1.19
C VAL A 228 15.88 21.76 -0.71
N ALA A 229 15.54 20.56 -0.24
CA ALA A 229 14.23 20.27 0.35
C ALA A 229 13.93 21.14 1.58
N LYS A 230 14.97 21.47 2.36
CA LYS A 230 14.92 22.41 3.49
C LYS A 230 15.00 23.89 3.08
N GLY A 231 14.89 24.20 1.79
CA GLY A 231 14.85 25.57 1.27
C GLY A 231 16.20 26.29 1.20
N LYS A 232 17.34 25.58 1.26
CA LYS A 232 18.66 26.21 1.22
C LYS A 232 19.11 26.53 -0.21
N SER A 233 19.77 27.68 -0.38
CA SER A 233 20.40 28.06 -1.64
C SER A 233 21.69 27.27 -1.88
N SER A 234 22.16 27.19 -3.13
CA SER A 234 23.41 26.46 -3.45
C SER A 234 24.62 27.05 -2.70
N THR A 235 24.62 28.36 -2.44
CA THR A 235 25.63 29.04 -1.64
C THR A 235 25.59 28.58 -0.18
N ASP A 236 24.41 28.59 0.46
CA ASP A 236 24.26 28.15 1.85
C ASP A 236 24.63 26.67 2.00
N ILE A 237 24.22 25.84 1.04
CA ILE A 237 24.56 24.41 1.02
C ILE A 237 26.07 24.24 0.93
N GLY A 238 26.74 25.06 0.11
CA GLY A 238 28.19 25.04 0.00
C GLY A 238 28.87 25.33 1.34
N VAL A 239 28.39 26.35 2.06
CA VAL A 239 28.86 26.67 3.42
C VAL A 239 28.61 25.49 4.38
N ILE A 240 27.41 24.91 4.36
CA ILE A 240 27.04 23.79 5.25
C ILE A 240 27.89 22.54 4.99
N LEU A 241 28.16 22.21 3.73
CA LEU A 241 28.85 20.99 3.33
C LEU A 241 30.37 21.16 3.16
N GLY A 242 30.89 22.38 3.29
CA GLY A 242 32.31 22.70 3.12
C GLY A 242 32.79 22.59 1.66
N ILE A 243 31.91 22.91 0.69
CA ILE A 243 32.21 22.88 -0.75
C ILE A 243 31.76 24.17 -1.45
N SER A 244 32.19 24.43 -2.68
CA SER A 244 31.73 25.62 -3.41
C SER A 244 30.27 25.47 -3.88
N GLY A 245 29.55 26.59 -3.99
CA GLY A 245 28.18 26.61 -4.54
C GLY A 245 28.10 26.00 -5.95
N ASN A 246 29.14 26.18 -6.77
CA ASN A 246 29.25 25.55 -8.09
C ASN A 246 29.33 24.01 -8.00
N THR A 247 29.99 23.48 -6.98
CA THR A 247 30.07 22.03 -6.73
C THR A 247 28.71 21.49 -6.28
N VAL A 248 27.97 22.25 -5.48
CA VAL A 248 26.57 21.93 -5.14
C VAL A 248 25.72 21.86 -6.41
N ASP A 249 25.80 22.86 -7.28
CA ASP A 249 25.05 22.89 -8.53
C ASP A 249 25.41 21.73 -9.47
N PHE A 250 26.67 21.31 -9.48
CA PHE A 250 27.10 20.10 -10.20
C PHE A 250 26.41 18.84 -9.66
N HIS A 251 26.39 18.65 -8.34
CA HIS A 251 25.67 17.52 -7.74
C HIS A 251 24.17 17.58 -8.03
N LEU A 252 23.54 18.75 -7.92
CA LEU A 252 22.11 18.91 -8.21
C LEU A 252 21.78 18.63 -9.68
N LYS A 253 22.64 19.03 -10.62
CA LYS A 253 22.48 18.67 -12.04
C LYS A 253 22.55 17.16 -12.28
N ASN A 254 23.49 16.48 -11.62
CA ASN A 254 23.57 15.02 -11.69
C ASN A 254 22.34 14.36 -11.07
N SER A 255 21.87 14.84 -9.93
CA SER A 255 20.63 14.34 -9.31
C SER A 255 19.42 14.53 -10.23
N MET A 256 19.28 15.71 -10.82
CA MET A 256 18.21 16.01 -11.79
C MET A 256 18.24 15.06 -12.99
N ARG A 257 19.43 14.80 -13.56
CA ARG A 257 19.61 13.83 -14.65
C ARG A 257 19.21 12.41 -14.22
N LYS A 258 19.68 11.96 -13.05
CA LYS A 258 19.37 10.62 -12.50
C LYS A 258 17.89 10.44 -12.16
N LEU A 259 17.23 11.51 -11.73
CA LEU A 259 15.79 11.53 -11.41
C LEU A 259 14.91 11.86 -12.62
N GLY A 260 15.48 12.07 -13.81
CA GLY A 260 14.75 12.33 -15.05
C GLY A 260 13.95 13.63 -15.04
N CYS A 261 14.44 14.68 -14.37
CA CYS A 261 13.73 15.95 -14.25
C CYS A 261 14.62 17.16 -14.56
N GLY A 262 14.03 18.26 -15.03
CA GLY A 262 14.75 19.49 -15.40
C GLY A 262 14.76 20.60 -14.34
N SER A 263 14.10 20.41 -13.19
CA SER A 263 13.96 21.44 -12.15
C SER A 263 14.37 20.90 -10.79
N ARG A 264 15.09 21.72 -10.00
CA ARG A 264 15.53 21.36 -8.64
C ARG A 264 14.36 21.05 -7.72
N THR A 265 13.25 21.77 -7.86
CA THR A 265 12.04 21.55 -7.06
C THR A 265 11.38 20.22 -7.44
N VAL A 266 11.31 19.92 -8.74
CA VAL A 266 10.81 18.62 -9.23
C VAL A 266 11.72 17.48 -8.75
N ALA A 267 13.04 17.70 -8.71
CA ALA A 267 14.00 16.74 -8.19
C ALA A 267 13.76 16.43 -6.71
N VAL A 268 13.53 17.44 -5.88
CA VAL A 268 13.15 17.28 -4.46
C VAL A 268 11.85 16.48 -4.34
N VAL A 269 10.80 16.86 -5.08
CA VAL A 269 9.51 16.16 -5.06
C VAL A 269 9.68 14.68 -5.45
N ASN A 270 10.44 14.40 -6.50
CA ASN A 270 10.68 13.03 -6.94
C ASN A 270 11.51 12.24 -5.93
N ALA A 271 12.51 12.87 -5.31
CA ALA A 271 13.37 12.22 -4.32
C ALA A 271 12.62 11.91 -3.02
N LEU A 272 11.74 12.81 -2.55
CA LEU A 272 10.84 12.58 -1.42
C LEU A 272 9.82 11.47 -1.74
N LYS A 273 9.15 11.57 -2.89
CA LYS A 273 8.18 10.54 -3.34
C LYS A 273 8.82 9.17 -3.45
N SER A 274 10.09 9.10 -3.84
CA SER A 274 10.81 7.84 -4.03
C SER A 274 11.52 7.33 -2.77
N GLY A 275 11.30 7.96 -1.61
CA GLY A 275 11.97 7.59 -0.35
C GLY A 275 13.50 7.72 -0.40
N ILE A 276 14.05 8.45 -1.38
CA ILE A 276 15.48 8.66 -1.51
C ILE A 276 15.96 9.63 -0.44
N ILE A 277 15.15 10.61 -0.06
CA ILE A 277 15.36 11.52 1.07
C ILE A 277 14.10 11.59 1.93
N ASP A 278 14.29 11.95 3.20
CA ASP A 278 13.21 12.17 4.16
C ASP A 278 12.86 13.67 4.23
N ALA A 279 11.57 13.96 4.50
CA ALA A 279 11.04 15.31 4.67
C ALA A 279 11.56 15.98 5.97
#